data_AF-A0A962JEB8-F1
#
_entry.id   AF-A0A962JEB8-F1
#
_cell.length_a   1.000
_cell.length_b   1.000
_cell.length_c   1.000
_cell.angle_alpha   90.00
_cell.angle_beta   90.00
_cell.angle_gamma   90.00
#
_symmetry.space_group_name_H-M   'P 1'
#
loop_
_entity.id
_entity.type
_entity.pdbx_description
1 polymer ?
#
loop_
_entity_poly.entity_id
_entity_poly.type
_entity_poly.pdbx_seq_one_letter_code
_entity_poly.pdbx_strand_id
1 'polypeptide(L)'
;MSNYASFNDYEPKLFGLSGRIGRVRYAIYSMTHMMVFLLFSLTLLKLIGDAAMMLIMAGMLAFAIYSWILVARRLHDIGVTAWWSVPIMVFPILFFALVILKGTEGDNDYGVAPPEHSPALKMSMLFVPVFAVLFMVAAHFQYKTMQTKLSIQKMKEEQIAAEQQAQLREAQEKLAKQRAAAMQEEAHSANMLEMAQPAEEAPAEAAAAY
;
A
#
# COMPACT_ATOMS: atom_id res chain seq x y z
N MET A 1 -0.98 -11.00 54.69
CA MET A 1 -1.60 -9.67 54.51
C MET A 1 -2.35 -9.72 53.18
N SER A 2 -3.67 -9.80 53.21
CA SER A 2 -4.49 -9.88 52.00
C SER A 2 -4.47 -8.53 51.27
N ASN A 3 -3.98 -8.54 50.03
CA ASN A 3 -4.11 -7.43 49.08
C ASN A 3 -5.58 -7.28 48.66
N TYR A 4 -6.44 -6.83 49.56
CA TYR A 4 -7.70 -6.23 49.15
C TYR A 4 -7.37 -4.79 48.79
N ALA A 5 -7.08 -4.56 47.51
CA ALA A 5 -7.15 -3.22 46.94
C ALA A 5 -8.51 -2.66 47.37
N SER A 6 -8.49 -1.53 48.08
CA SER A 6 -9.69 -0.93 48.62
C SER A 6 -10.65 -0.65 47.45
N PHE A 7 -11.96 -0.80 47.68
CA PHE A 7 -13.02 -0.61 46.66
C PHE A 7 -12.95 0.75 45.93
N ASN A 8 -12.14 1.69 46.41
CA ASN A 8 -11.94 3.03 45.83
C ASN A 8 -10.79 3.14 44.80
N ASP A 9 -9.95 2.12 44.60
CA ASP A 9 -8.72 2.26 43.80
C ASP A 9 -8.75 1.55 42.43
N TYR A 10 -9.94 1.15 41.94
CA TYR A 10 -10.04 0.52 40.62
C TYR A 10 -9.82 1.52 39.49
N GLU A 11 -8.65 1.47 38.84
CA GLU A 11 -8.41 2.22 37.61
C GLU A 11 -8.28 1.29 36.39
N PRO A 12 -9.12 1.48 35.35
CA PRO A 12 -9.00 0.71 34.12
C PRO A 12 -7.66 1.00 33.43
N LYS A 13 -6.78 0.00 33.41
CA LYS A 13 -5.47 0.07 32.76
C LYS A 13 -5.58 -0.13 31.24
N LEU A 14 -4.67 0.51 30.49
CA LEU A 14 -4.56 0.38 29.03
C LEU A 14 -4.37 -1.09 28.58
N PHE A 15 -3.51 -1.84 29.27
CA PHE A 15 -3.24 -3.26 29.00
C PHE A 15 -3.93 -4.21 29.98
N GLY A 16 -5.00 -3.75 30.65
CA GLY A 16 -5.80 -4.62 31.51
C GLY A 16 -6.54 -5.67 30.69
N LEU A 17 -6.50 -6.93 31.13
CA LEU A 17 -7.20 -8.06 30.48
C LEU A 17 -8.65 -8.20 30.94
N SER A 18 -9.02 -7.58 32.06
CA SER A 18 -10.33 -7.72 32.69
C SER A 18 -10.86 -6.41 33.28
N GLY A 19 -12.13 -6.44 33.69
CA GLY A 19 -12.84 -5.33 34.29
C GLY A 19 -13.34 -4.29 33.28
N ARG A 20 -14.12 -3.36 33.80
CA ARG A 20 -14.92 -2.38 33.04
C ARG A 20 -14.12 -1.14 32.69
N ILE A 21 -14.27 -0.61 31.48
CA ILE A 21 -13.46 0.54 30.99
C ILE A 21 -14.22 1.86 30.91
N GLY A 22 -15.54 1.83 30.71
CA GLY A 22 -16.33 3.03 30.42
C GLY A 22 -16.13 3.55 29.00
N ARG A 23 -17.14 4.28 28.49
CA ARG A 23 -17.20 4.74 27.09
C ARG A 23 -16.06 5.69 26.67
N VAL A 24 -15.63 6.58 27.57
CA VAL A 24 -14.59 7.59 27.25
C VAL A 24 -13.22 6.94 27.13
N ARG A 25 -12.82 6.10 28.09
CA ARG A 25 -11.55 5.35 28.00
C ARG A 25 -11.57 4.39 26.82
N TYR A 26 -12.70 3.72 26.57
CA TYR A 26 -12.87 2.89 25.38
C TYR A 26 -12.58 3.67 24.09
N ALA A 27 -13.22 4.84 23.90
CA ALA A 27 -12.99 5.67 22.72
C ALA A 27 -11.51 6.07 22.57
N ILE A 28 -10.90 6.59 23.63
CA ILE A 28 -9.49 7.01 23.61
C ILE A 28 -8.55 5.84 23.32
N TYR A 29 -8.73 4.70 24.00
CA TYR A 29 -7.88 3.52 23.84
C TYR A 29 -8.05 2.92 22.44
N SER A 30 -9.27 2.84 21.92
CA SER A 30 -9.52 2.35 20.56
C SER A 30 -8.96 3.27 19.48
N MET A 31 -9.08 4.59 19.63
CA MET A 31 -8.49 5.55 18.68
C MET A 31 -6.96 5.52 18.72
N THR A 32 -6.39 5.41 19.92
CA THR A 32 -4.93 5.27 20.10
C THR A 32 -4.45 3.95 19.48
N HIS A 33 -5.15 2.86 19.75
CA HIS A 33 -4.86 1.55 19.15
C HIS A 33 -4.90 1.58 17.62
N MET A 34 -5.91 2.23 17.02
CA MET A 34 -6.00 2.40 15.57
C MET A 34 -4.84 3.24 15.01
N MET A 35 -4.39 4.27 15.75
CA MET A 35 -3.23 5.07 15.37
C MET A 35 -1.95 4.23 15.35
N VAL A 36 -1.71 3.47 16.41
CA VAL A 36 -0.51 2.61 16.50
C VAL A 36 -0.57 1.53 15.42
N PHE A 37 -1.75 0.96 15.14
CA PHE A 37 -1.94 0.03 14.05
C PHE A 37 -1.57 0.64 12.69
N LEU A 38 -2.07 1.86 12.40
CA LEU A 38 -1.75 2.56 11.15
C LEU A 38 -0.25 2.81 11.00
N LEU A 39 0.42 3.30 12.06
CA LEU A 39 1.87 3.52 12.06
C LEU A 39 2.63 2.20 11.84
N PHE A 40 2.21 1.13 12.52
CA PHE A 40 2.78 -0.20 12.37
C PHE A 40 2.60 -0.73 10.93
N SER A 41 1.42 -0.57 10.33
CA SER A 41 1.21 -0.97 8.93
C SER A 41 2.10 -0.18 7.96
N LEU A 42 2.25 1.13 8.15
CA LEU A 42 3.06 1.97 7.26
C LEU A 42 4.56 1.64 7.32
N THR A 43 5.08 1.21 8.47
CA THR A 43 6.50 0.81 8.58
C THR A 43 6.76 -0.56 7.97
N LEU A 44 5.81 -1.49 8.09
CA LEU A 44 5.97 -2.86 7.60
C LEU A 44 5.81 -3.02 6.09
N LEU A 45 5.09 -2.13 5.41
CA LEU A 45 4.96 -2.14 3.93
C LEU A 45 6.30 -2.10 3.19
N LYS A 46 7.39 -1.76 3.88
CA LYS A 46 8.75 -1.68 3.31
C LYS A 46 9.57 -2.96 3.50
N LEU A 47 9.08 -3.90 4.31
CA LEU A 47 9.78 -5.15 4.59
C LEU A 47 9.42 -6.22 3.56
N ILE A 48 10.40 -7.04 3.16
CA ILE A 48 10.24 -8.11 2.17
C ILE A 48 10.88 -9.38 2.75
N GLY A 49 10.29 -10.55 2.46
CA GLY A 49 10.79 -11.87 2.84
C GLY A 49 10.01 -12.57 3.96
N ASP A 50 10.29 -13.85 4.18
CA ASP A 50 9.50 -14.72 5.05
C ASP A 50 9.51 -14.27 6.53
N ALA A 51 10.66 -13.81 7.02
CA ALA A 51 10.76 -13.26 8.37
C ALA A 51 9.90 -12.00 8.56
N ALA A 52 9.82 -11.16 7.52
CA ALA A 52 8.94 -9.99 7.54
C ALA A 52 7.47 -10.39 7.57
N MET A 53 7.08 -11.40 6.78
CA MET A 53 5.72 -11.93 6.79
C MET A 53 5.32 -12.50 8.15
N MET A 54 6.20 -13.25 8.80
CA MET A 54 5.95 -13.75 10.17
C MET A 54 5.74 -12.61 11.16
N LEU A 55 6.56 -11.55 11.09
CA LEU A 55 6.43 -10.37 11.96
C LEU A 55 5.11 -9.62 11.71
N ILE A 56 4.73 -9.44 10.45
CA ILE A 56 3.45 -8.83 10.06
C ILE A 56 2.29 -9.63 10.65
N MET A 57 2.29 -10.96 10.45
CA MET A 57 1.23 -11.84 10.97
C MET A 57 1.14 -11.81 12.50
N ALA A 58 2.28 -11.91 13.19
CA ALA A 58 2.33 -11.85 14.65
C ALA A 58 1.81 -10.50 15.17
N GLY A 59 2.19 -9.40 14.53
CA GLY A 59 1.68 -8.07 14.83
C GLY A 59 0.17 -7.97 14.63
N MET A 60 -0.33 -8.37 13.45
CA MET A 60 -1.78 -8.34 13.16
C MET A 60 -2.58 -9.14 14.19
N LEU A 61 -2.08 -10.31 14.59
CA LEU A 61 -2.70 -11.13 15.64
C LEU A 61 -2.72 -10.40 16.99
N ALA A 62 -1.60 -9.77 17.39
CA ALA A 62 -1.54 -9.00 18.63
C ALA A 62 -2.51 -7.81 18.63
N PHE A 63 -2.64 -7.09 17.51
CA PHE A 63 -3.61 -6.01 17.37
C PHE A 63 -5.05 -6.53 17.45
N ALA A 64 -5.36 -7.65 16.77
CA ALA A 64 -6.68 -8.26 16.82
C ALA A 64 -7.07 -8.70 18.24
N ILE A 65 -6.16 -9.35 18.97
CA ILE A 65 -6.38 -9.76 20.36
C ILE A 65 -6.63 -8.54 21.25
N TYR A 66 -5.84 -7.49 21.12
CA TYR A 66 -6.02 -6.29 21.93
C TYR A 66 -7.34 -5.57 21.62
N SER A 67 -7.73 -5.48 20.34
CA SER A 67 -9.03 -4.94 19.93
C SER A 67 -10.17 -5.76 20.56
N TRP A 68 -10.05 -7.08 20.56
CA TRP A 68 -11.03 -7.97 21.18
C TRP A 68 -11.15 -7.72 22.69
N ILE A 69 -10.03 -7.57 23.40
CA ILE A 69 -10.00 -7.25 24.84
C ILE A 69 -10.72 -5.93 25.13
N LEU A 70 -10.48 -4.88 24.34
CA LEU A 70 -11.16 -3.59 24.52
C LEU A 70 -12.69 -3.71 24.35
N VAL A 71 -13.13 -4.42 23.30
CA VAL A 71 -14.56 -4.64 23.05
C VAL A 71 -15.19 -5.49 24.16
N ALA A 72 -14.54 -6.58 24.58
CA ALA A 72 -15.02 -7.44 25.66
C ALA A 72 -15.19 -6.66 26.98
N ARG A 73 -14.20 -5.84 27.36
CA ARG A 73 -14.27 -4.98 28.55
C ARG A 73 -15.34 -3.90 28.44
N ARG A 74 -15.61 -3.40 27.23
CA ARG A 74 -16.70 -2.45 26.97
C ARG A 74 -18.07 -3.10 27.09
N LEU A 75 -18.22 -4.32 26.60
CA LEU A 75 -19.43 -5.14 26.72
C LEU A 75 -19.74 -5.45 28.18
N HIS A 76 -18.73 -5.86 28.94
CA HIS A 76 -18.85 -6.03 30.40
C HIS A 76 -19.30 -4.76 31.11
N ASP A 77 -18.87 -3.58 30.65
CA ASP A 77 -19.31 -2.31 31.22
C ASP A 77 -20.78 -1.95 30.90
N ILE A 78 -21.37 -2.49 29.82
CA ILE A 78 -22.82 -2.41 29.56
C ILE A 78 -23.60 -3.63 30.08
N GLY A 79 -22.96 -4.52 30.85
CA GLY A 79 -23.60 -5.71 31.43
C GLY A 79 -23.83 -6.86 30.44
N VAL A 80 -23.15 -6.85 29.29
CA VAL A 80 -23.29 -7.86 28.23
C VAL A 80 -22.07 -8.78 28.23
N THR A 81 -22.27 -10.06 27.91
CA THR A 81 -21.19 -11.05 27.82
C THR A 81 -20.21 -10.72 26.69
N ALA A 82 -18.92 -11.02 26.91
CA ALA A 82 -17.87 -10.80 25.91
C ALA A 82 -18.10 -11.53 24.57
N TRP A 83 -18.94 -12.58 24.53
CA TRP A 83 -19.26 -13.31 23.30
C TRP A 83 -19.84 -12.43 22.18
N TRP A 84 -20.53 -11.34 22.54
CA TRP A 84 -21.03 -10.36 21.58
C TRP A 84 -19.94 -9.54 20.90
N SER A 85 -18.67 -9.68 21.29
CA SER A 85 -17.56 -9.00 20.61
C SER A 85 -17.37 -9.49 19.18
N VAL A 86 -17.62 -10.78 18.92
CA VAL A 86 -17.42 -11.40 17.60
C VAL A 86 -18.27 -10.70 16.53
N PRO A 87 -19.61 -10.60 16.67
CA PRO A 87 -20.42 -9.87 15.69
C PRO A 87 -20.07 -8.37 15.64
N ILE A 88 -19.71 -7.75 16.76
CA ILE A 88 -19.33 -6.32 16.79
C ILE A 88 -18.05 -6.05 15.98
N MET A 89 -17.08 -6.95 16.03
CA MET A 89 -15.84 -6.81 15.25
C MET A 89 -16.06 -7.04 13.75
N VAL A 90 -17.10 -7.79 13.37
CA VAL A 90 -17.47 -8.02 11.97
C VAL A 90 -18.23 -6.82 11.38
N PHE A 91 -19.01 -6.10 12.20
CA PHE A 91 -19.79 -4.95 11.76
C PHE A 91 -19.27 -3.64 12.35
N PRO A 92 -18.41 -2.89 11.62
CA PRO A 92 -17.74 -1.69 12.15
C PRO A 92 -18.71 -0.63 12.69
N ILE A 93 -19.94 -0.57 12.17
CA ILE A 93 -20.95 0.39 12.63
C ILE A 93 -21.35 0.18 14.09
N LEU A 94 -21.26 -1.06 14.60
CA LEU A 94 -21.58 -1.39 15.98
C LEU A 94 -20.54 -0.85 16.97
N PHE A 95 -19.33 -0.53 16.50
CA PHE A 95 -18.33 0.17 17.31
C PHE A 95 -18.84 1.53 17.80
N PHE A 96 -19.55 2.28 16.95
CA PHE A 96 -20.09 3.58 17.33
C PHE A 96 -21.17 3.45 18.40
N ALA A 97 -21.99 2.40 18.35
CA ALA A 97 -22.96 2.11 19.39
C ALA A 97 -22.27 1.95 20.76
N LEU A 98 -21.13 1.25 20.81
CA LEU A 98 -20.37 1.06 22.05
C LEU A 98 -19.78 2.36 22.63
N VAL A 99 -19.48 3.35 21.80
CA VAL A 99 -19.02 4.68 22.26
C VAL A 99 -20.18 5.52 22.80
N ILE A 100 -21.39 5.35 22.26
CA ILE A 100 -22.57 6.15 22.63
C ILE A 100 -23.27 5.60 23.88
N LEU A 101 -23.44 4.27 23.97
CA LEU A 101 -24.19 3.65 25.04
C LEU A 101 -23.59 3.96 26.41
N LYS A 102 -24.44 4.21 27.42
CA LYS A 102 -24.01 4.38 28.82
C LYS A 102 -23.70 3.00 29.42
N GLY A 103 -22.68 2.91 30.27
CA GLY A 103 -22.42 1.73 31.08
C GLY A 103 -23.47 1.53 32.18
N THR A 104 -23.48 0.35 32.80
CA THR A 104 -24.39 0.06 33.93
C THR A 104 -24.05 0.94 35.13
N GLU A 105 -25.06 1.37 35.87
CA GLU A 105 -24.89 2.15 37.10
C GLU A 105 -24.47 1.22 38.25
N GLY A 106 -23.55 1.69 39.09
CA GLY A 106 -22.99 0.89 40.18
C GLY A 106 -22.21 -0.33 39.69
N ASP A 107 -22.03 -1.28 40.60
CA ASP A 107 -21.29 -2.52 40.35
C ASP A 107 -22.16 -3.51 39.56
N ASN A 108 -21.53 -4.36 38.76
CA ASN A 108 -22.20 -5.44 38.04
C ASN A 108 -21.40 -6.75 38.15
N ASP A 109 -21.88 -7.83 37.53
CA ASP A 109 -21.24 -9.16 37.55
C ASP A 109 -19.78 -9.18 37.04
N TYR A 110 -19.38 -8.13 36.32
CA TYR A 110 -18.05 -7.96 35.73
C TYR A 110 -17.16 -6.99 36.52
N GLY A 111 -17.63 -6.49 37.66
CA GLY A 111 -16.88 -5.70 38.62
C GLY A 111 -17.42 -4.29 38.84
N VAL A 112 -16.62 -3.51 39.56
CA VAL A 112 -17.00 -2.18 40.04
C VAL A 112 -17.16 -1.17 38.90
N ALA A 113 -17.98 -0.15 39.13
CA ALA A 113 -18.12 0.95 38.17
C ALA A 113 -16.76 1.61 37.86
N PRO A 114 -16.47 1.94 36.58
CA PRO A 114 -15.27 2.70 36.25
C PRO A 114 -15.27 4.06 36.97
N PRO A 115 -14.12 4.51 37.50
CA PRO A 115 -14.03 5.77 38.22
C PRO A 115 -14.19 6.96 37.28
N GLU A 116 -14.44 8.12 37.87
CA GLU A 116 -14.50 9.39 37.12
C GLU A 116 -13.22 9.66 36.32
N HIS A 117 -13.36 10.48 35.28
CA HIS A 117 -12.29 10.76 34.34
C HIS A 117 -11.42 11.91 34.82
N SER A 118 -10.09 11.69 34.84
CA SER A 118 -9.13 12.77 35.06
C SER A 118 -9.25 13.86 33.97
N PRO A 119 -8.90 15.12 34.26
CA PRO A 119 -8.93 16.20 33.27
C PRO A 119 -8.09 15.86 32.02
N ALA A 120 -6.91 15.27 32.21
CA ALA A 120 -6.04 14.84 31.11
C ALA A 120 -6.74 13.83 30.18
N LEU A 121 -7.47 12.86 30.74
CA LEU A 121 -8.22 11.88 29.96
C LEU A 121 -9.32 12.56 29.14
N LYS A 122 -10.04 13.52 29.73
CA LYS A 122 -11.08 14.28 29.01
C LYS A 122 -10.48 15.08 27.85
N MET A 123 -9.32 15.73 28.03
CA MET A 123 -8.64 16.46 26.96
C MET A 123 -8.21 15.55 25.80
N SER A 124 -7.82 14.31 26.08
CA SER A 124 -7.41 13.37 25.05
C SER A 124 -8.52 13.00 24.05
N MET A 125 -9.80 13.15 24.43
CA MET A 125 -10.93 12.99 23.50
C MET A 125 -10.89 13.96 22.31
N LEU A 126 -10.23 15.12 22.45
CA LEU A 126 -10.05 16.08 21.37
C LEU A 126 -8.65 15.96 20.74
N PHE A 127 -7.61 15.82 21.56
CA PHE A 127 -6.24 15.78 21.05
C PHE A 127 -5.97 14.57 20.15
N VAL A 128 -6.45 13.38 20.52
CA VAL A 128 -6.24 12.16 19.72
C VAL A 128 -6.89 12.25 18.33
N PRO A 129 -8.17 12.65 18.16
CA PRO A 129 -8.74 12.82 16.82
C PRO A 129 -8.08 13.96 16.04
N VAL A 130 -7.75 15.08 16.67
CA VAL A 130 -7.08 16.18 15.98
C VAL A 130 -5.73 15.72 15.44
N PHE A 131 -4.93 15.04 16.28
CA PHE A 131 -3.68 14.44 15.85
C PHE A 131 -3.88 13.42 14.72
N ALA A 132 -4.92 12.58 14.80
CA ALA A 132 -5.29 11.64 13.74
C ALA A 132 -5.56 12.32 12.40
N VAL A 133 -6.36 13.39 12.42
CA VAL A 133 -6.71 14.14 11.21
C VAL A 133 -5.47 14.80 10.63
N LEU A 134 -4.64 15.45 11.46
CA LEU A 134 -3.39 16.06 11.00
C LEU A 134 -2.45 15.03 10.37
N PHE A 135 -2.33 13.85 10.99
CA PHE A 135 -1.55 12.74 10.45
C PHE A 135 -2.09 12.26 9.10
N MET A 136 -3.41 12.06 8.97
CA MET A 136 -4.04 11.64 7.72
C MET A 136 -3.86 12.67 6.60
N VAL A 137 -3.97 13.97 6.92
CA VAL A 137 -3.72 15.06 5.97
C VAL A 137 -2.27 15.04 5.49
N ALA A 138 -1.30 14.92 6.40
CA ALA A 138 0.11 14.82 6.05
C ALA A 138 0.41 13.58 5.19
N ALA A 139 -0.17 12.43 5.55
CA ALA A 139 -0.05 11.18 4.78
C ALA A 139 -0.65 11.32 3.37
N HIS A 140 -1.79 12.00 3.23
CA HIS A 140 -2.42 12.25 1.94
C HIS A 140 -1.52 13.11 1.02
N PHE A 141 -0.95 14.19 1.55
CA PHE A 141 -0.01 15.02 0.79
C PHE A 141 1.24 14.24 0.36
N GLN A 142 1.77 13.40 1.25
CA GLN A 142 2.91 12.55 0.92
C GLN A 142 2.55 11.54 -0.18
N TYR A 143 1.39 10.90 -0.08
CA TYR A 143 0.89 9.98 -1.10
C TYR A 143 0.75 10.66 -2.47
N LYS A 144 0.15 11.87 -2.52
CA LYS A 144 0.05 12.68 -3.74
C LYS A 144 1.43 13.00 -4.33
N THR A 145 2.39 13.36 -3.49
CA THR A 145 3.76 13.67 -3.93
C THR A 145 4.44 12.44 -4.56
N MET A 146 4.27 11.25 -3.98
CA MET A 146 4.84 10.01 -4.52
C MET A 146 4.20 9.62 -5.86
N GLN A 147 2.88 9.76 -5.98
CA GLN A 147 2.14 9.52 -7.24
C GLN A 147 2.68 10.40 -8.38
N THR A 148 2.88 11.69 -8.13
CA THR A 148 3.42 12.63 -9.13
C THR A 148 4.85 12.27 -9.55
N LYS A 149 5.71 11.86 -8.60
CA LYS A 149 7.08 11.42 -8.93
C LYS A 149 7.07 10.19 -9.84
N LEU A 150 6.19 9.23 -9.55
CA LEU A 150 6.04 8.02 -10.34
C LEU A 150 5.52 8.31 -11.76
N SER A 151 4.54 9.20 -11.92
CA SER A 151 4.03 9.57 -13.24
C SER A 151 5.07 10.30 -14.07
N ILE A 152 5.83 11.22 -13.47
CA ILE A 152 6.96 11.91 -14.14
C ILE A 152 8.03 10.91 -14.58
N GLN A 153 8.36 9.93 -13.74
CA GLN A 153 9.34 8.91 -14.08
C GLN A 153 8.89 8.08 -15.30
N LYS A 154 7.65 7.60 -15.30
CA LYS A 154 7.10 6.84 -16.44
C LYS A 154 7.11 7.66 -17.74
N MET A 155 6.73 8.94 -17.68
CA MET A 155 6.77 9.82 -18.85
C MET A 155 8.21 9.99 -19.38
N LYS A 156 9.21 10.11 -18.50
CA LYS A 156 10.62 10.18 -18.92
C LYS A 156 11.10 8.89 -19.57
N GLU A 157 10.75 7.74 -18.99
CA GLU A 157 11.08 6.42 -19.53
C GLU A 157 10.46 6.22 -20.93
N GLU A 158 9.19 6.60 -21.10
CA GLU A 158 8.49 6.55 -22.38
C GLU A 158 9.11 7.49 -23.44
N GLN A 159 9.49 8.70 -23.04
CA GLN A 159 10.18 9.65 -23.92
C GLN A 159 11.52 9.11 -24.41
N ILE A 160 12.33 8.55 -23.51
CA ILE A 160 13.63 7.95 -23.85
C ILE A 160 13.43 6.78 -24.81
N ALA A 161 12.44 5.92 -24.56
CA ALA A 161 12.14 4.81 -25.45
C ALA A 161 11.70 5.27 -26.85
N ALA A 162 10.86 6.31 -26.93
CA ALA A 162 10.43 6.89 -28.20
C ALA A 162 11.59 7.51 -28.98
N GLU A 163 12.51 8.20 -28.29
CA GLU A 163 13.71 8.78 -28.90
C GLU A 163 14.64 7.69 -29.46
N GLN A 164 14.87 6.62 -28.70
CA GLN A 164 15.65 5.46 -29.17
C GLN A 164 15.04 4.80 -30.40
N GLN A 165 13.71 4.66 -30.45
CA GLN A 165 13.02 4.12 -31.62
C GLN A 165 13.14 5.02 -32.85
N ALA A 166 13.06 6.34 -32.67
CA ALA A 166 13.24 7.31 -33.75
C ALA A 166 14.67 7.26 -34.31
N GLN A 167 15.69 7.22 -33.43
CA GLN A 167 17.09 7.09 -33.82
C GLN A 167 17.36 5.77 -34.56
N LEU A 168 16.78 4.66 -34.10
CA LEU A 168 16.90 3.37 -34.77
C LEU A 168 16.29 3.40 -36.18
N ARG A 169 15.10 3.98 -36.33
CA ARG A 169 14.44 4.14 -37.63
C ARG A 169 15.28 4.98 -38.59
N GLU A 170 15.86 6.08 -38.11
CA GLU A 170 16.75 6.92 -38.91
C GLU A 170 18.03 6.17 -39.34
N ALA A 171 18.62 5.40 -38.43
CA ALA A 171 19.79 4.58 -38.73
C ALA A 171 19.49 3.49 -39.77
N GLN A 172 18.33 2.84 -39.67
CA GLN A 172 17.85 1.86 -40.65
C GLN A 172 17.61 2.50 -42.03
N GLU A 173 17.03 3.69 -42.07
CA GLU A 173 16.83 4.43 -43.33
C GLU A 173 18.16 4.82 -43.98
N LYS A 174 19.12 5.33 -43.20
CA LYS A 174 20.48 5.63 -43.68
C LYS A 174 21.17 4.39 -44.23
N LEU A 175 21.10 3.26 -43.51
CA LEU A 175 21.66 1.99 -43.95
C LEU A 175 20.99 1.50 -45.24
N ALA A 176 19.66 1.61 -45.36
CA ALA A 176 18.93 1.23 -46.57
C ALA A 176 19.36 2.07 -47.78
N LYS A 177 19.52 3.40 -47.61
CA LYS A 177 20.04 4.29 -48.67
C LYS A 177 21.48 3.94 -49.07
N GLN A 178 22.34 3.64 -48.11
CA GLN A 178 23.73 3.22 -48.37
C GLN A 178 23.77 1.90 -49.15
N ARG A 179 22.97 0.90 -48.76
CA ARG A 179 22.87 -0.38 -49.48
C ARG A 179 22.35 -0.18 -50.90
N ALA A 180 21.33 0.66 -51.09
CA ALA A 180 20.81 0.97 -52.42
C ALA A 180 21.86 1.63 -53.33
N ALA A 181 22.62 2.59 -52.80
CA ALA A 181 23.71 3.24 -53.54
C ALA A 181 24.82 2.24 -53.91
N ALA A 182 25.23 1.37 -52.98
CA ALA A 182 26.24 0.33 -53.25
C ALA A 182 25.78 -0.67 -54.32
N MET A 183 24.51 -1.09 -54.28
CA MET A 183 23.94 -1.97 -55.31
C MET A 183 23.88 -1.28 -56.69
N GLN A 184 23.61 0.03 -56.74
CA GLN A 184 23.64 0.79 -57.99
C GLN A 184 25.06 0.91 -58.55
N GLU A 185 26.05 1.13 -57.71
CA GLU A 185 27.47 1.17 -58.10
C GLU A 185 27.96 -0.20 -58.61
N GLU A 186 27.56 -1.28 -57.94
CA GLU A 186 27.85 -2.64 -58.35
C GLU A 186 27.19 -2.97 -59.71
N ALA A 187 25.90 -2.64 -59.89
CA ALA A 187 25.21 -2.85 -61.16
C ALA A 187 25.81 -2.01 -62.31
N HIS A 188 26.24 -0.77 -62.03
CA HIS A 188 26.87 0.08 -63.02
C HIS A 188 28.25 -0.46 -63.43
N SER A 189 29.07 -0.93 -62.48
CA SER A 189 30.37 -1.53 -62.76
C SER A 189 30.25 -2.87 -63.53
N ALA A 190 29.26 -3.70 -63.20
CA ALA A 190 28.95 -4.92 -63.95
C ALA A 190 28.58 -4.62 -65.42
N ASN A 191 27.73 -3.62 -65.66
CA ASN A 191 27.32 -3.23 -67.02
C ASN A 191 28.51 -2.65 -67.83
N MET A 192 29.40 -1.88 -67.18
CA MET A 192 30.62 -1.36 -67.82
C MET A 192 31.61 -2.48 -68.20
N LEU A 193 31.69 -3.53 -67.39
CA LEU A 193 32.48 -4.74 -67.69
C LEU A 193 31.91 -5.52 -68.88
N GLU A 194 30.58 -5.66 -68.95
CA GLU A 194 29.90 -6.33 -70.06
C GLU A 194 30.09 -5.56 -71.39
N MET A 195 30.01 -4.23 -71.36
CA MET A 195 30.27 -3.39 -72.54
C MET A 195 31.75 -3.34 -72.99
N ALA A 196 32.68 -3.71 -72.11
CA ALA A 196 34.11 -3.78 -72.41
C ALA A 196 34.55 -5.15 -72.97
N GLN A 197 33.68 -6.16 -72.96
CA GLN A 197 33.95 -7.45 -73.61
C GLN A 197 33.75 -7.32 -75.13
N PRO A 198 34.73 -7.73 -75.96
CA PRO A 198 34.59 -7.65 -77.41
C PRO A 198 33.43 -8.56 -77.87
N ALA A 199 32.58 -8.04 -78.75
CA ALA A 199 31.45 -8.80 -79.31
C ALA A 199 31.94 -10.13 -79.89
N GLU A 200 31.51 -11.24 -79.27
CA GLU A 200 31.80 -12.59 -79.73
C GLU A 200 31.18 -12.75 -81.14
N GLU A 201 32.04 -12.89 -82.15
CA GLU A 201 31.65 -13.07 -83.55
C GLU A 201 30.74 -14.30 -83.68
N ALA A 202 29.51 -14.07 -84.15
CA ALA A 202 28.54 -15.14 -84.40
C ALA A 202 29.09 -16.16 -85.42
N PRO A 203 28.88 -17.47 -85.23
CA PRO A 203 29.41 -18.48 -86.13
C PRO A 203 28.73 -18.39 -87.50
N ALA A 204 29.54 -18.19 -88.53
CA ALA A 204 29.15 -18.25 -89.93
C ALA A 204 28.79 -19.70 -90.30
N GLU A 205 27.50 -20.03 -90.27
CA GLU A 205 27.00 -21.25 -90.89
C GLU A 205 25.78 -20.96 -91.78
N ALA A 206 25.79 -21.58 -92.96
CA ALA A 206 24.74 -21.67 -93.98
C ALA A 206 24.75 -20.63 -95.12
N ALA A 207 25.59 -20.88 -96.14
CA ALA A 207 25.22 -20.69 -97.54
C ALA A 207 26.03 -21.63 -98.45
N ALA A 208 25.76 -22.92 -98.36
CA ALA A 208 26.01 -23.85 -99.45
C ALA A 208 24.81 -23.76 -100.42
N ALA A 209 24.99 -23.14 -101.59
CA ALA A 209 24.12 -23.33 -102.74
C ALA A 209 24.85 -22.91 -104.03
N TYR A 210 25.00 -23.90 -104.91
CA TYR A 210 25.51 -23.92 -106.30
C TYR A 210 27.02 -24.05 -106.52
#